data_AF-A0A817CVK1-F1
#
_entry.id   AF-A0A817CVK1-F1
#
_cell.length_a   1.000
_cell.length_b   1.000
_cell.length_c   1.000
_cell.angle_alpha   90.00
_cell.angle_beta   90.00
_cell.angle_gamma   90.00
#
_symmetry.space_group_name_H-M   'P 1'
#
loop_
_entity.id
_entity.type
_entity.pdbx_description
1 polymer ?
#
loop_
_entity_poly.entity_id
_entity_poly.type
_entity_poly.pdbx_seq_one_letter_code
_entity_poly.pdbx_strand_id
1 'polypeptide(L)'
;MRSGVNDILQSMLLSIGGIRFRNYHIEMNLDPKELHRDMFFRLIHFGKQYLLNISITVGHDNRAIIDVSIDNDSGPAYACDAGCLDTPKKLSTKSVRFPVKMTSSSTIILYVTENKSQL
;
A
#
# COMPACT_ATOMS: atom_id res chain seq x y z
N MET A 1 1.99 0.46 29.05
CA MET A 1 2.67 1.05 27.88
C MET A 1 3.93 0.25 27.60
N ARG A 2 3.90 -0.67 26.62
CA ARG A 2 5.11 -1.24 26.03
C ARG A 2 5.07 -0.82 24.55
N SER A 3 5.38 0.45 24.30
CA SER A 3 5.73 0.88 22.96
C SER A 3 7.16 0.39 22.74
N GLY A 4 7.27 -0.84 22.23
CA GLY A 4 8.53 -1.55 22.01
C GLY A 4 9.05 -1.30 20.61
N VAL A 5 10.27 -1.78 20.31
CA VAL A 5 10.98 -1.71 19.02
C VAL A 5 10.07 -1.84 17.77
N ASN A 6 9.00 -2.62 17.86
CA ASN A 6 8.01 -2.79 16.78
C ASN A 6 7.32 -1.47 16.36
N ASP A 7 7.01 -0.58 17.29
CA ASP A 7 6.31 0.69 16.98
C ASP A 7 7.25 1.68 16.26
N ILE A 8 8.53 1.65 16.62
CA ILE A 8 9.57 2.47 15.97
C ILE A 8 9.82 1.96 14.55
N LEU A 9 9.96 0.64 14.38
CA LEU A 9 10.14 0.03 13.06
C LEU A 9 8.94 0.29 12.15
N GLN A 10 7.72 0.17 12.66
CA GLN A 10 6.51 0.55 11.90
C GLN A 10 6.58 2.02 11.47
N SER A 11 6.83 2.93 12.42
CA SER A 11 6.90 4.36 12.12
C SER A 11 7.96 4.68 11.05
N MET A 12 9.09 3.98 11.07
CA MET A 12 10.14 4.11 10.07
C MET A 12 9.72 3.58 8.70
N LEU A 13 9.12 2.38 8.63
CA LEU A 13 8.59 1.81 7.37
C LEU A 13 7.55 2.73 6.74
N LEU A 14 6.65 3.29 7.55
CA LEU A 14 5.61 4.20 7.09
C LEU A 14 6.20 5.50 6.55
N SER A 15 7.18 6.06 7.25
CA SER A 15 7.86 7.29 6.83
C SER A 15 8.62 7.10 5.51
N ILE A 16 9.36 5.99 5.37
CA ILE A 16 10.13 5.68 4.15
C ILE A 16 9.20 5.43 2.96
N GLY A 17 8.11 4.70 3.17
CA GLY A 17 7.19 4.36 2.09
C GLY A 17 6.18 5.46 1.76
N GLY A 18 6.25 6.64 2.38
CA GLY A 18 5.22 7.68 2.23
C GLY A 18 3.83 7.19 2.64
N ILE A 19 3.77 6.19 3.53
CA ILE A 19 2.54 5.51 3.93
C ILE A 19 1.92 6.28 5.10
N ARG A 20 0.64 6.63 4.99
CA ARG A 20 -0.11 7.32 6.04
C ARG A 20 -1.33 6.51 6.44
N PHE A 21 -1.56 6.41 7.73
CA PHE A 21 -2.82 5.93 8.28
C PHE A 21 -3.81 7.08 8.37
N ARG A 22 -4.93 6.91 7.70
CA ARG A 22 -6.16 7.67 7.93
C ARG A 22 -7.09 6.82 8.78
N ASN A 23 -8.16 7.41 9.31
CA ASN A 23 -9.08 6.73 10.23
C ASN A 23 -9.56 5.36 9.74
N TYR A 24 -9.66 5.16 8.42
CA TYR A 24 -10.23 3.94 7.84
C TYR A 24 -9.50 3.38 6.61
N HIS A 25 -8.39 3.99 6.21
CA HIS A 25 -7.58 3.47 5.10
C HIS A 25 -6.11 3.84 5.28
N ILE A 26 -5.26 3.06 4.62
CA ILE A 26 -3.87 3.40 4.37
C ILE A 26 -3.79 4.08 3.01
N GLU A 27 -3.04 5.16 2.92
CA GLU A 27 -2.66 5.82 1.67
C GLU A 27 -1.12 5.77 1.50
N MET A 28 -0.64 5.40 0.32
CA MET A 28 0.78 5.56 -0.06
C MET A 28 0.92 6.78 -0.95
N ASN A 29 1.58 7.81 -0.43
CA ASN A 29 1.78 9.08 -1.12
C ASN A 29 3.25 9.23 -1.49
N LEU A 30 3.62 8.67 -2.64
CA LEU A 30 4.93 8.83 -3.27
C LEU A 30 4.70 9.39 -4.67
N ASP A 31 5.56 10.30 -5.13
CA ASP A 31 5.52 10.72 -6.52
C ASP A 31 5.96 9.53 -7.40
N PRO A 32 5.19 9.13 -8.43
CA PRO A 32 5.62 8.13 -9.39
C PRO A 32 7.02 8.36 -9.98
N LYS A 33 7.46 9.63 -10.07
CA LYS A 33 8.82 10.00 -10.48
C LYS A 33 9.89 9.58 -9.50
N GLU A 34 9.59 9.43 -8.21
CA GLU A 34 10.56 9.02 -7.19
C GLU A 34 10.76 7.50 -7.15
N LEU A 35 9.89 6.73 -7.82
CA LEU A 35 9.94 5.27 -7.87
C LEU A 35 10.99 4.75 -8.86
N HIS A 36 12.26 5.02 -8.54
CA HIS A 36 13.42 4.60 -9.33
C HIS A 36 14.06 3.29 -8.83
N ARG A 37 13.54 2.71 -7.75
CA ARG A 37 14.13 1.54 -7.08
C ARG A 37 13.05 0.58 -6.63
N ASP A 38 13.43 -0.69 -6.56
CA ASP A 38 12.60 -1.71 -5.95
C ASP A 38 12.52 -1.48 -4.44
N MET A 39 11.32 -1.55 -3.90
CA MET A 39 11.06 -1.38 -2.47
C MET A 39 10.12 -2.48 -1.97
N PHE A 40 10.46 -3.06 -0.83
CA PHE A 40 9.70 -4.17 -0.26
C PHE A 40 9.33 -3.84 1.18
N PHE A 41 8.05 -3.53 1.39
CA PHE A 41 7.48 -3.32 2.70
C PHE A 41 6.73 -4.58 3.12
N ARG A 42 7.15 -5.20 4.21
CA ARG A 42 6.58 -6.44 4.71
C ARG A 42 6.06 -6.24 6.11
N LEU A 43 5.01 -6.99 6.47
CA LEU A 43 4.46 -7.01 7.83
C LEU A 43 4.00 -5.62 8.33
N ILE A 44 3.48 -4.78 7.43
CA ILE A 44 2.84 -3.52 7.84
C ILE A 44 1.52 -3.88 8.53
N HIS A 45 1.34 -3.49 9.78
CA HIS A 45 0.09 -3.76 10.49
C HIS A 45 -1.04 -2.92 9.89
N PHE A 46 -2.11 -3.57 9.44
CA PHE A 46 -3.27 -2.90 8.86
C PHE A 46 -4.57 -3.42 9.50
N GLY A 47 -5.46 -2.49 9.86
CA GLY A 47 -6.69 -2.85 10.56
C GLY A 47 -6.41 -3.55 11.88
N LYS A 48 -7.32 -4.45 12.28
CA LYS A 48 -7.17 -5.19 13.54
C LYS A 48 -6.38 -6.50 13.41
N GLN A 49 -6.21 -7.00 12.18
CA GLN A 49 -5.85 -8.41 11.98
C GLN A 49 -4.99 -8.70 10.74
N TYR A 50 -4.63 -7.69 9.94
CA TYR A 50 -3.88 -7.91 8.71
C TYR A 50 -2.44 -7.47 8.83
N LEU A 51 -1.55 -8.26 8.24
CA LEU A 51 -0.18 -7.88 7.92
C LEU A 51 -0.09 -7.69 6.41
N LEU A 52 0.05 -6.43 6.02
CA LEU A 52 0.12 -6.00 4.64
C LEU A 52 1.55 -6.15 4.12
N ASN A 53 1.66 -6.67 2.90
CA ASN A 53 2.89 -6.74 2.15
C ASN A 53 2.72 -5.93 0.87
N ILE A 54 3.60 -4.95 0.68
CA ILE A 54 3.63 -4.08 -0.49
C ILE A 54 5.00 -4.23 -1.13
N SER A 55 5.04 -4.59 -2.41
CA SER A 55 6.27 -4.63 -3.20
C SER A 55 6.13 -3.66 -4.36
N ILE A 56 7.10 -2.77 -4.51
CA ILE A 56 7.23 -1.87 -5.64
C ILE A 56 8.41 -2.40 -6.45
N THR A 57 8.17 -2.69 -7.72
CA THR A 57 9.22 -3.16 -8.64
C THR A 57 9.25 -2.27 -9.87
N VAL A 58 10.45 -1.89 -10.31
CA VAL A 58 10.65 -1.03 -11.49
C VAL A 58 10.99 -1.92 -12.68
N GLY A 59 10.11 -1.91 -13.69
CA GLY A 59 10.32 -2.66 -14.92
C GLY A 59 11.43 -2.08 -15.80
N HIS A 60 11.82 -2.84 -16.83
CA HIS A 60 12.83 -2.41 -17.82
C HIS A 60 12.41 -1.16 -18.61
N ASP A 61 11.11 -0.86 -18.67
CA ASP A 61 10.53 0.34 -19.27
C ASP A 61 10.48 1.53 -18.29
N ASN A 62 11.14 1.40 -17.13
CA ASN A 62 11.17 2.37 -16.04
C ASN A 62 9.78 2.69 -15.47
N ARG A 63 8.83 1.75 -15.61
CA ARG A 63 7.51 1.84 -15.01
C ARG A 63 7.46 1.02 -13.75
N ALA A 64 7.01 1.65 -12.67
CA ALA A 64 6.83 0.97 -11.40
C ALA A 64 5.51 0.17 -11.39
N ILE A 65 5.56 -0.99 -10.74
CA ILE A 65 4.43 -1.87 -10.49
C ILE A 65 4.34 -2.09 -8.99
N ILE A 66 3.12 -1.98 -8.45
CA ILE A 66 2.83 -2.26 -7.04
C ILE A 66 2.13 -3.61 -6.95
N ASP A 67 2.70 -4.53 -6.20
CA ASP A 67 2.09 -5.80 -5.82
C ASP A 67 1.71 -5.77 -4.33
N VAL A 68 0.45 -6.07 -4.03
CA VAL A 68 -0.12 -5.97 -2.68
C VAL A 68 -0.74 -7.29 -2.24
N SER A 69 -0.39 -7.78 -1.07
CA SER A 69 -1.05 -8.95 -0.44
C SER A 69 -1.19 -8.79 1.06
N ILE A 70 -2.08 -9.59 1.64
CA ILE A 70 -2.25 -9.73 3.09
C ILE A 70 -1.78 -11.12 3.54
N ASP A 71 -1.39 -11.26 4.80
CA ASP A 71 -0.95 -12.53 5.39
C ASP A 71 -2.07 -13.56 5.56
N ASN A 72 -3.31 -13.11 5.74
CA ASN A 72 -4.48 -13.97 5.90
C ASN A 72 -5.70 -13.40 5.15
N ASP A 73 -6.54 -14.26 4.57
CA ASP A 73 -7.79 -13.86 3.85
C ASP A 73 -9.02 -13.88 4.78
N SER A 74 -8.83 -13.52 6.05
CA SER A 74 -9.88 -13.66 7.08
C SER A 74 -10.97 -12.58 7.02
N GLY A 75 -10.95 -11.67 6.03
CA GLY A 75 -12.00 -10.68 5.86
C GLY A 75 -11.78 -9.71 4.70
N PRO A 76 -12.60 -8.64 4.61
CA PRO A 76 -12.75 -7.87 3.38
C PRO A 76 -11.73 -6.72 3.28
N ALA A 77 -10.47 -7.04 2.99
CA ALA A 77 -9.50 -6.03 2.63
C ALA A 77 -9.56 -5.72 1.12
N TYR A 78 -9.48 -4.45 0.75
CA TYR A 78 -9.51 -3.97 -0.64
C TYR A 78 -8.39 -2.99 -0.90
N ALA A 79 -7.93 -2.94 -2.15
CA ALA A 79 -6.97 -1.96 -2.61
C ALA A 79 -7.35 -1.37 -3.98
N CYS A 80 -6.94 -0.13 -4.21
CA CYS A 80 -7.07 0.56 -5.49
C CYS A 80 -5.83 1.45 -5.72
N ASP A 81 -5.58 1.83 -6.97
CA ASP A 81 -4.55 2.79 -7.37
C ASP A 81 -5.17 4.11 -7.85
N ALA A 82 -4.34 5.16 -7.89
CA ALA A 82 -4.64 6.43 -8.57
C ALA A 82 -6.02 7.05 -8.26
N GLY A 83 -6.41 7.08 -6.98
CA GLY A 83 -7.70 7.65 -6.56
C GLY A 83 -8.92 6.77 -6.89
N CYS A 84 -8.72 5.46 -7.03
CA CYS A 84 -9.78 4.47 -7.29
C CYS A 84 -10.60 4.73 -8.55
N LEU A 85 -9.95 5.23 -9.62
CA LEU A 85 -10.58 5.33 -10.95
C LEU A 85 -11.08 3.96 -11.44
N ASP A 86 -10.36 2.90 -11.10
CA ASP A 86 -10.75 1.52 -11.34
C ASP A 86 -11.41 0.91 -10.10
N THR A 87 -12.25 -0.12 -10.31
CA THR A 87 -12.94 -0.79 -9.21
C THR A 87 -11.93 -1.37 -8.21
N PRO A 88 -12.08 -1.09 -6.89
CA PRO A 88 -11.22 -1.68 -5.87
C PRO A 88 -11.17 -3.20 -5.94
N LYS A 89 -9.96 -3.75 -5.88
CA LYS A 89 -9.73 -5.20 -5.92
C LYS A 89 -9.65 -5.75 -4.50
N LYS A 90 -10.31 -6.89 -4.26
CA LYS A 90 -10.19 -7.60 -2.99
C LYS A 90 -8.78 -8.16 -2.85
N LEU A 91 -8.17 -7.94 -1.69
CA LEU A 91 -6.88 -8.52 -1.33
C LEU A 91 -7.03 -9.94 -0.80
N SER A 92 -5.96 -10.71 -0.94
CA SER A 92 -5.83 -12.07 -0.41
C SER A 92 -4.36 -12.36 -0.12
N THR A 93 -4.06 -13.60 0.23
CA THR A 93 -2.67 -14.08 0.32
C THR A 93 -1.93 -14.05 -1.01
N LYS A 94 -2.67 -14.07 -2.13
CA LYS A 94 -2.11 -13.86 -3.47
C LYS A 94 -1.99 -12.37 -3.76
N SER A 95 -0.84 -11.98 -4.29
CA SER A 95 -0.55 -10.60 -4.64
C SER A 95 -1.44 -10.10 -5.78
N VAL A 96 -2.02 -8.92 -5.56
CA VAL A 96 -2.78 -8.17 -6.54
C VAL A 96 -1.92 -7.06 -7.10
N ARG A 97 -1.87 -6.97 -8.42
CA ARG A 97 -1.02 -6.04 -9.15
C ARG A 97 -1.76 -4.75 -9.54
N PHE A 98 -1.09 -3.62 -9.31
CA PHE A 98 -1.52 -2.28 -9.68
C PHE A 98 -0.39 -1.56 -10.44
N PRO A 99 -0.61 -1.13 -11.69
CA PRO A 99 0.37 -0.32 -12.41
C PRO A 99 0.44 1.09 -11.81
N VAL A 100 1.63 1.66 -11.64
CA VAL A 100 1.74 3.05 -11.20
C VAL A 100 1.38 3.97 -12.36
N LYS A 101 0.30 4.75 -12.19
CA LYS A 101 -0.15 5.74 -13.17
C LYS A 101 0.58 7.07 -12.96
N MET A 102 1.12 7.63 -14.03
CA MET A 102 1.64 8.99 -14.03
C MET A 102 0.47 9.98 -13.91
N THR A 103 0.51 10.85 -12.91
CA THR A 103 -0.50 11.88 -12.68
C THR A 103 0.15 13.27 -12.75
N SER A 104 -0.61 14.29 -13.16
CA SER A 104 -0.10 15.67 -13.31
C SER A 104 0.08 16.39 -11.96
N SER A 105 -0.44 15.82 -10.87
CA SER A 105 -0.38 16.32 -9.50
C SER A 105 0.06 15.21 -8.56
N SER A 106 0.62 15.55 -7.38
CA SER A 106 0.89 14.59 -6.30
C SER A 106 -0.42 13.87 -5.95
N THR A 107 -0.52 12.62 -6.37
CA THR A 107 -1.69 11.77 -6.22
C THR A 107 -1.26 10.53 -5.47
N ILE A 108 -2.06 10.10 -4.50
CA ILE A 108 -1.85 8.86 -3.77
C ILE A 108 -1.84 7.69 -4.76
N ILE A 109 -0.77 6.91 -4.75
CA ILE A 109 -0.50 5.85 -5.71
C ILE A 109 -1.17 4.52 -5.32
N LEU A 110 -1.46 4.34 -4.03
CA LEU A 110 -2.13 3.15 -3.51
C LEU A 110 -3.00 3.51 -2.31
N TYR A 111 -4.21 2.97 -2.28
CA TYR A 111 -5.10 2.98 -1.12
C TYR A 111 -5.43 1.56 -0.68
N VAL A 112 -5.53 1.31 0.63
CA VAL A 112 -5.94 0.03 1.21
C VAL A 112 -6.96 0.26 2.33
N THR A 113 -8.08 -0.47 2.32
CA THR A 113 -9.16 -0.34 3.32
C THR A 113 -9.79 -1.69 3.68
N GLU A 114 -10.48 -1.75 4.83
CA GLU A 114 -11.34 -2.88 5.25
C GLU A 114 -12.80 -2.68 4.77
N ASN A 115 -13.14 -1.54 4.17
CA ASN A 115 -14.49 -1.26 3.68
C ASN A 115 -14.47 -0.54 2.33
N LYS A 116 -14.98 -1.21 1.30
CA LYS A 116 -15.01 -0.69 -0.08
C LYS A 116 -15.65 0.71 -0.21
N SER A 117 -16.58 1.10 0.66
CA SER A 117 -17.21 2.42 0.62
C SER A 117 -16.34 3.57 1.13
N GLN A 118 -15.12 3.28 1.60
CA GLN A 118 -14.16 4.25 2.16
C GLN A 118 -12.98 4.53 1.22
N LEU A 119 -13.13 4.11 -0.04
CA LEU A 119 -12.21 4.29 -1.17
C LEU A 119 -12.80 5.25 -2.20
#